data_AF-A0A9Q0JG76-F1
#
_entry.id   AF-A0A9Q0JG76-F1
#
_cell.length_a   1.000
_cell.length_b   1.000
_cell.length_c   1.000
_cell.angle_alpha   90.00
_cell.angle_beta   90.00
_cell.angle_gamma   90.00
#
_symmetry.space_group_name_H-M   'P 1'
#
loop_
_entity.id
_entity.type
_entity.pdbx_description
1 polymer ?
#
loop_
_entity_poly.entity_id
_entity_poly.type
_entity_poly.pdbx_seq_one_letter_code
_entity_poly.pdbx_strand_id
1 'polypeptide(L)'
;MESASNSTTTSNTPNRWKQMGSEEKKAAVEEEMRKMTLLPPNSTYASHRLRVLNKILQLMATKRTVSQDEELELLFAGLHL
;
A
#
# COMPACT_ATOMS: atom_id res chain seq x y z
N MET A 1 -28.26 -2.41 -30.98
CA MET A 1 -27.58 -3.39 -30.11
C MET A 1 -26.23 -2.80 -29.79
N GLU A 2 -26.12 -2.05 -28.71
CA GLU A 2 -24.85 -1.46 -28.29
C GLU A 2 -24.70 -1.78 -26.80
N SER A 3 -23.98 -2.87 -26.53
CA SER A 3 -23.60 -3.27 -25.18
C SER A 3 -22.14 -2.88 -25.00
N ALA A 4 -21.90 -1.71 -24.41
CA ALA A 4 -20.60 -1.36 -23.88
C ALA A 4 -20.39 -2.16 -22.58
N SER A 5 -19.49 -3.13 -22.61
CA SER A 5 -19.17 -3.99 -21.47
C SER A 5 -18.44 -3.19 -20.39
N ASN A 6 -19.03 -3.25 -19.21
CA ASN A 6 -18.62 -2.67 -17.94
C ASN A 6 -17.13 -2.91 -17.63
N SER A 7 -16.39 -1.83 -17.36
CA SER A 7 -15.08 -1.90 -16.71
C SER A 7 -15.25 -2.39 -15.28
N THR A 8 -14.87 -3.65 -15.05
CA THR A 8 -14.87 -4.29 -13.75
C THR A 8 -13.85 -3.63 -12.84
N THR A 9 -14.28 -2.68 -12.01
CA THR A 9 -13.52 -2.22 -10.84
C THR A 9 -13.59 -3.32 -9.78
N THR A 10 -12.74 -4.34 -9.89
CA THR A 10 -12.56 -5.34 -8.83
C THR A 10 -11.61 -4.78 -7.78
N SER A 11 -12.15 -3.93 -6.92
CA SER A 11 -11.52 -3.54 -5.66
C SER A 11 -11.60 -4.71 -4.67
N ASN A 12 -10.59 -5.60 -4.69
CA ASN A 12 -10.31 -6.44 -3.52
C ASN A 12 -8.87 -6.97 -3.58
N THR A 13 -7.90 -6.14 -3.19
CA THR A 13 -6.46 -6.49 -3.17
C THR A 13 -5.85 -6.76 -1.78
N PRO A 14 -6.56 -7.19 -0.71
CA PRO A 14 -5.87 -7.55 0.53
C PRO A 14 -4.96 -8.78 0.36
N ASN A 15 -5.20 -9.60 -0.68
CA ASN A 15 -4.47 -10.84 -0.90
C ASN A 15 -3.26 -10.71 -1.85
N ARG A 16 -3.05 -9.55 -2.50
CA ARG A 16 -1.90 -9.34 -3.40
C ARG A 16 -0.61 -9.27 -2.58
N TRP A 17 -0.64 -8.57 -1.46
CA TRP A 17 0.50 -8.44 -0.56
C TRP A 17 0.94 -9.78 0.04
N LYS A 18 0.03 -10.74 0.31
CA LYS A 18 0.42 -12.07 0.82
C LYS A 18 1.24 -12.90 -0.16
N GLN A 19 1.05 -12.68 -1.46
CA GLN A 19 1.73 -13.42 -2.52
C GLN A 19 3.07 -12.79 -2.93
N MET A 20 3.30 -11.52 -2.57
CA MET A 20 4.53 -10.80 -2.90
C MET A 20 5.71 -11.19 -2.01
N GLY A 21 6.89 -11.29 -2.62
CA GLY A 21 8.16 -11.39 -1.91
C GLY A 21 8.49 -10.11 -1.12
N SER A 22 9.43 -10.19 -0.18
CA SER A 22 9.84 -9.02 0.63
C SER A 22 10.35 -7.85 -0.22
N GLU A 23 11.14 -8.14 -1.25
CA GLU A 23 11.68 -7.11 -2.16
C GLU A 23 10.58 -6.49 -3.02
N GLU A 24 9.64 -7.29 -3.52
CA GLU A 24 8.50 -6.82 -4.30
C GLU A 24 7.58 -5.91 -3.46
N LYS A 25 7.33 -6.29 -2.20
CA LYS A 25 6.61 -5.43 -1.24
C LYS A 25 7.30 -4.10 -1.04
N LYS A 26 8.62 -4.12 -0.87
CA LYS A 26 9.42 -2.91 -0.67
C LYS A 26 9.34 -2.00 -1.90
N ALA A 27 9.51 -2.56 -3.10
CA ALA A 27 9.39 -1.82 -4.36
C ALA A 27 7.99 -1.19 -4.54
N ALA A 28 6.92 -1.91 -4.20
CA ALA A 28 5.55 -1.39 -4.27
C ALA A 28 5.32 -0.22 -3.29
N VAL A 29 5.87 -0.30 -2.07
CA VAL A 29 5.81 0.79 -1.09
C VAL A 29 6.59 2.02 -1.58
N GLU A 30 7.78 1.82 -2.15
CA GLU A 30 8.59 2.91 -2.73
C GLU A 30 7.91 3.58 -3.93
N GLU A 31 7.26 2.81 -4.80
CA GLU A 31 6.48 3.35 -5.91
C GLU A 31 5.33 4.24 -5.42
N GLU A 32 4.61 3.77 -4.40
CA GLU A 32 3.52 4.52 -3.79
C GLU A 32 4.02 5.80 -3.10
N MET A 33 5.17 5.75 -2.41
CA MET A 33 5.80 6.96 -1.86
C MET A 33 6.10 7.96 -2.97
N ARG A 34 6.68 7.50 -4.09
CA ARG A 34 6.95 8.38 -5.25
C ARG A 34 5.67 9.00 -5.79
N LYS A 35 4.56 8.26 -5.89
CA LYS A 35 3.25 8.81 -6.26
C LYS A 35 2.79 9.90 -5.30
N MET A 36 3.01 9.72 -3.99
CA MET A 36 2.66 10.75 -3.00
C MET A 36 3.51 12.01 -3.13
N THR A 37 4.77 11.92 -3.57
CA THR A 37 5.61 13.10 -3.82
C THR A 37 5.16 13.95 -5.02
N LEU A 38 4.34 13.39 -5.92
CA LEU A 38 3.76 14.13 -7.03
C LEU A 38 2.53 14.95 -6.61
N LEU A 39 2.00 14.71 -5.41
CA LEU A 39 0.84 15.44 -4.90
C LEU A 39 1.27 16.79 -4.30
N PRO A 40 0.38 17.79 -4.32
CA PRO A 40 0.63 19.07 -3.66
C PRO A 40 1.01 18.91 -2.17
N PRO A 41 2.00 19.66 -1.65
CA PRO A 41 2.48 19.52 -0.27
C PRO A 41 1.43 19.81 0.81
N ASN A 42 0.36 20.53 0.46
CA ASN A 42 -0.77 20.82 1.34
C ASN A 42 -1.84 19.70 1.35
N SER A 43 -1.61 18.61 0.64
CA SER A 43 -2.52 17.46 0.65
C SER A 43 -2.40 16.72 1.98
N THR A 44 -3.45 16.85 2.81
CA THR A 44 -3.62 16.07 4.04
C THR A 44 -3.53 14.56 3.78
N TYR A 45 -4.11 14.11 2.66
CA TYR A 45 -4.04 12.71 2.24
C TYR A 45 -2.60 12.28 1.94
N ALA A 46 -1.84 13.05 1.15
CA ALA A 46 -0.44 12.72 0.83
C ALA A 46 0.41 12.64 2.11
N SER A 47 0.25 13.61 3.01
CA SER A 47 0.97 13.65 4.29
C SER A 47 0.61 12.50 5.23
N HIS A 48 -0.66 12.09 5.27
CA HIS A 48 -1.09 10.93 6.03
C HIS A 48 -0.55 9.63 5.41
N ARG A 49 -0.69 9.48 4.09
CA ARG A 49 -0.23 8.30 3.34
C ARG A 49 1.28 8.11 3.45
N LEU A 50 2.09 9.16 3.35
CA LEU A 50 3.54 9.09 3.56
C LEU A 50 3.91 8.62 4.96
N ARG A 51 3.17 9.02 6.01
CA ARG A 51 3.42 8.51 7.37
C ARG A 51 3.15 7.01 7.48
N VAL A 52 2.06 6.55 6.87
CA VAL A 52 1.72 5.11 6.80
C VAL A 52 2.80 4.32 6.05
N LEU A 53 3.23 4.79 4.89
CA LEU A 53 4.26 4.13 4.08
C LEU A 53 5.60 4.05 4.81
N ASN A 54 5.99 5.12 5.51
CA ASN A 54 7.21 5.11 6.34
C ASN A 54 7.11 4.11 7.49
N LYS A 55 5.94 3.99 8.13
CA LYS A 55 5.71 2.99 9.18
C LYS A 55 5.83 1.56 8.65
N ILE A 56 5.30 1.29 7.46
CA ILE A 56 5.44 0.00 6.77
C ILE A 56 6.93 -0.32 6.51
N LEU A 57 7.70 0.62 5.97
CA LEU A 57 9.14 0.42 5.73
C LEU A 57 9.93 0.13 7.00
N GLN A 58 9.64 0.85 8.10
CA GLN A 58 10.27 0.60 9.39
C GLN A 58 9.98 -0.80 9.90
N LEU A 59 8.70 -1.22 9.88
CA LEU A 59 8.30 -2.55 10.29
C LEU A 59 8.96 -3.63 9.41
N MET A 60 9.08 -3.39 8.09
CA MET A 60 9.76 -4.32 7.18
C MET A 60 11.26 -4.48 7.49
N ALA A 61 11.94 -3.42 7.92
CA ALA A 61 13.37 -3.41 8.18
C ALA A 61 13.78 -4.00 9.55
N THR A 62 12.85 -4.12 10.49
CA THR A 62 13.13 -4.64 11.84
C THR A 62 12.72 -6.10 12.01
N LYS A 63 13.32 -6.78 13.00
CA LYS A 63 12.79 -8.07 13.47
C LYS A 63 11.45 -7.83 14.15
N ARG A 64 10.36 -8.29 13.53
CA ARG A 64 8.99 -8.06 14.00
C ARG A 64 8.57 -9.07 15.06
N THR A 65 7.77 -8.60 16.01
CA THR A 65 6.97 -9.46 16.89
C THR A 65 5.66 -9.85 16.20
N VAL A 66 4.93 -10.82 16.75
CA VAL A 66 3.63 -11.25 16.19
C VAL A 66 2.65 -10.08 16.04
N SER A 67 2.55 -9.21 17.05
CA SER A 67 1.70 -8.02 16.98
C SER A 67 2.15 -7.01 15.92
N GLN A 68 3.46 -6.91 15.65
CA GLN A 68 3.99 -6.05 14.58
C GLN A 68 3.75 -6.65 13.19
N ASP A 69 3.74 -7.98 13.06
CA ASP A 69 3.35 -8.65 11.82
C ASP A 69 1.84 -8.44 11.55
N GLU A 70 0.99 -8.52 12.56
CA GLU A 70 -0.44 -8.21 12.45
C GLU A 70 -0.68 -6.73 12.09
N GLU A 71 0.02 -5.79 12.75
CA GLU A 71 -0.03 -4.37 12.41
C GLU A 71 0.41 -4.16 10.96
N LEU A 72 1.51 -4.77 10.54
CA LEU A 72 2.01 -4.67 9.17
C LEU A 72 1.01 -5.21 8.14
N GLU A 73 0.36 -6.34 8.43
CA GLU A 73 -0.69 -6.92 7.57
C GLU A 73 -1.88 -5.97 7.45
N LEU A 74 -2.32 -5.37 8.55
CA LEU A 74 -3.41 -4.39 8.55
C LEU A 74 -3.06 -3.14 7.74
N LEU A 75 -1.81 -2.66 7.87
CA LEU A 75 -1.33 -1.51 7.09
C LEU A 75 -1.29 -1.82 5.59
N PHE A 76 -0.88 -3.04 5.20
CA PHE A 76 -0.95 -3.48 3.80
C PHE A 76 -2.39 -3.59 3.29
N ALA A 77 -3.32 -4.10 4.09
CA ALA A 77 -4.73 -4.18 3.71
C ALA A 77 -5.37 -2.78 3.49
N GLY A 78 -4.89 -1.76 4.20
CA GLY A 78 -5.30 -0.36 4.03
C GLY A 78 -4.68 0.35 2.82
N LEU A 79 -3.62 -0.21 2.22
CA LEU A 79 -3.06 0.33 0.99
C LEU A 79 -3.94 -0.04 -0.19
N HIS A 80 -4.69 0.94 -0.68
CA HIS A 80 -5.37 0.85 -1.97
C HIS A 80 -4.31 0.94 -3.07
N LEU A 81 -4.11 -0.18 -3.79
CA LEU A 81 -3.38 -0.29 -5.06
C LEU A 81 -4.36 -0.69 -6.15
#